data_AF-A0A5J6L0K0-F1
#
_entry.id   AF-A0A5J6L0K0-F1
#
_cell.length_a   1.000
_cell.length_b   1.000
_cell.length_c   1.000
_cell.angle_alpha   90.00
_cell.angle_beta   90.00
_cell.angle_gamma   90.00
#
_symmetry.space_group_name_H-M   'P 1'
#
loop_
_entity.id
_entity.type
_entity.pdbx_description
1 polymer ?
#
loop_
_entity_poly.entity_id
_entity_poly.type
_entity_poly.pdbx_seq_one_letter_code
_entity_poly.pdbx_strand_id
1 'polypeptide(L)'
;MATMPDEETTEPSVSFDVLAADLQRLRREAGDVSYAEIAARIAERRESEGMSVGAARVARSTVFDVFRPDRRRVNADLVREVVLALGEDERSAAQWRRRSLAARMAPAPRPAAPAHPGGAHLAGHAAGEGALRVALIVALLVGCTGLNLFGAAVVRRWDLPVFLDMIGTATAAFALGPWYGALVGATTNVLGGIILGPENVLFAVVNVTGAVVWGYGIRRFARTIPRFVVLNVAVALACTFVAVPVNVLYDGNGGHLSDAVIAAMRDAEGLWAAAFSANLPVSVGDKIIAGFLALACARLLGPFRLRDPQPPLLMPRGARGSAPFGG
;
A
#
# COMPACT_ATOMS: atom_id res chain seq x y z
N MET A 1 -39.27 -31.69 46.15
CA MET A 1 -39.85 -30.53 45.43
C MET A 1 -38.67 -29.74 44.87
N ALA A 2 -38.22 -30.12 43.67
CA ALA A 2 -37.04 -29.54 43.02
C ALA A 2 -37.52 -28.46 42.03
N THR A 3 -37.07 -27.23 42.23
CA THR A 3 -37.34 -26.09 41.34
C THR A 3 -36.27 -26.11 40.24
N MET A 4 -36.70 -26.28 38.99
CA MET A 4 -35.84 -26.09 37.81
C MET A 4 -35.50 -24.59 37.68
N PRO A 5 -34.25 -24.21 37.32
CA PRO A 5 -33.98 -22.84 36.90
C PRO A 5 -34.45 -22.64 35.45
N ASP A 6 -35.09 -21.51 35.21
CA ASP A 6 -35.60 -21.02 33.93
C ASP A 6 -34.55 -21.10 32.80
N GLU A 7 -34.95 -21.70 31.68
CA GLU A 7 -34.27 -21.54 30.39
C GLU A 7 -34.48 -20.09 29.93
N GLU A 8 -33.55 -19.21 30.30
CA GLU A 8 -33.38 -17.90 29.68
C GLU A 8 -33.01 -18.12 28.20
N THR A 9 -34.05 -18.12 27.35
CA THR A 9 -33.95 -18.08 25.90
C THR A 9 -33.26 -16.77 25.52
N THR A 10 -31.93 -16.81 25.43
CA THR A 10 -31.11 -15.66 25.08
C THR A 10 -31.34 -15.36 23.61
N GLU A 11 -32.19 -14.39 23.30
CA GLU A 11 -32.39 -13.92 21.94
C GLU A 11 -31.02 -13.56 21.32
N PRO A 12 -30.71 -14.03 20.11
CA PRO A 12 -29.42 -13.75 19.49
C PRO A 12 -29.32 -12.24 19.23
N SER A 13 -28.42 -11.57 19.96
CA SER A 13 -28.14 -10.15 19.75
C SER A 13 -27.69 -9.95 18.30
N VAL A 14 -28.54 -9.34 17.47
CA VAL A 14 -28.27 -9.09 16.06
C VAL A 14 -27.16 -8.05 15.97
N SER A 15 -25.90 -8.51 15.91
CA SER A 15 -24.75 -7.63 15.68
C SER A 15 -24.76 -7.15 14.23
N PHE A 16 -24.27 -5.92 14.01
CA PHE A 16 -24.14 -5.35 12.68
C PHE A 16 -23.22 -6.19 11.77
N ASP A 17 -22.23 -6.87 12.32
CA ASP A 17 -21.30 -7.73 11.59
C ASP A 17 -22.05 -8.93 10.95
N VAL A 18 -23.04 -9.47 11.67
CA VAL A 18 -23.91 -10.54 11.19
C VAL A 18 -24.80 -10.04 10.06
N LEU A 19 -25.33 -8.83 10.20
CA LEU A 19 -26.16 -8.20 9.18
C LEU A 19 -25.35 -7.95 7.88
N ALA A 20 -24.12 -7.47 7.99
CA ALA A 20 -23.23 -7.25 6.84
C ALA A 20 -22.86 -8.56 6.14
N ALA A 21 -22.57 -9.62 6.91
CA ALA A 21 -22.30 -10.95 6.37
C ALA A 21 -23.51 -11.54 5.63
N ASP A 22 -24.70 -11.39 6.21
CA ASP A 22 -25.95 -11.85 5.59
C ASP A 22 -26.24 -11.07 4.30
N LEU A 23 -26.00 -9.76 4.26
CA LEU A 23 -26.17 -8.95 3.05
C LEU A 23 -25.20 -9.38 1.94
N GLN A 24 -23.96 -9.71 2.29
CA GLN A 24 -23.01 -10.27 1.32
C GLN A 24 -23.43 -11.65 0.80
N ARG A 25 -24.11 -12.46 1.61
CA ARG A 25 -24.69 -13.73 1.17
C ARG A 25 -25.84 -13.49 0.19
N LEU A 26 -26.78 -12.61 0.55
CA LEU A 26 -27.91 -12.25 -0.30
C LEU A 26 -27.46 -11.71 -1.67
N ARG A 27 -26.41 -10.86 -1.70
CA ARG A 27 -25.84 -10.34 -2.95
C ARG A 27 -25.26 -11.44 -3.85
N ARG A 28 -24.66 -12.48 -3.25
CA ARG A 28 -24.12 -13.63 -4.00
C ARG A 28 -25.25 -14.49 -4.57
N GLU A 29 -26.29 -14.72 -3.80
CA GLU A 29 -27.50 -15.45 -4.23
C GLU A 29 -28.22 -14.72 -5.37
N ALA A 30 -28.22 -13.38 -5.36
CA ALA A 30 -28.77 -12.55 -6.43
C ALA A 30 -27.88 -12.47 -7.70
N GLY A 31 -26.81 -13.27 -7.81
CA GLY A 31 -25.94 -13.32 -8.98
C GLY A 31 -24.80 -12.30 -8.99
N ASP A 32 -24.30 -11.92 -7.80
CA ASP A 32 -23.12 -11.06 -7.62
C ASP A 32 -23.22 -9.65 -8.24
N VAL A 33 -24.44 -9.10 -8.25
CA VAL A 33 -24.77 -7.76 -8.76
C VAL A 33 -23.76 -6.70 -8.29
N SER A 34 -23.23 -5.89 -9.20
CA SER A 34 -22.19 -4.90 -8.84
C SER A 34 -22.76 -3.77 -7.96
N TYR A 35 -21.94 -3.15 -7.11
CA TYR A 35 -22.39 -2.02 -6.27
C TYR A 35 -22.85 -0.80 -7.09
N ALA A 36 -22.32 -0.63 -8.30
CA ALA A 36 -22.75 0.43 -9.21
C ALA A 36 -24.15 0.14 -9.78
N GLU A 37 -24.42 -1.12 -10.11
CA GLU A 37 -25.72 -1.60 -10.56
C GLU A 37 -26.78 -1.49 -9.46
N ILE A 38 -26.44 -1.86 -8.21
CA ILE A 38 -27.33 -1.66 -7.06
C ILE A 38 -27.66 -0.17 -6.88
N ALA A 39 -26.66 0.72 -7.00
CA ALA A 39 -26.88 2.17 -6.90
C ALA A 39 -27.77 2.71 -8.03
N ALA A 40 -27.62 2.19 -9.25
CA ALA A 40 -28.46 2.56 -10.40
C ALA A 40 -29.92 2.15 -10.19
N ARG A 41 -30.17 0.90 -9.77
CA ARG A 41 -31.52 0.39 -9.48
C ARG A 41 -32.23 1.17 -8.36
N ILE A 42 -31.49 1.60 -7.34
CA ILE A 42 -32.05 2.45 -6.27
C ILE A 42 -32.44 3.83 -6.82
N ALA A 43 -31.59 4.43 -7.66
CA ALA A 43 -31.88 5.72 -8.28
C ALA A 43 -33.10 5.64 -9.20
N GLU A 44 -33.18 4.63 -10.07
CA GLU A 44 -34.33 4.39 -10.96
C GLU A 44 -35.65 4.22 -10.18
N ARG A 45 -35.62 3.50 -9.06
CA ARG A 45 -36.80 3.34 -8.19
C ARG A 45 -37.22 4.66 -7.54
N ARG A 46 -36.27 5.45 -7.05
CA ARG A 46 -36.57 6.76 -6.45
C ARG A 46 -37.12 7.75 -7.47
N GLU A 47 -36.66 7.70 -8.71
CA GLU A 47 -37.20 8.49 -9.82
C GLU A 47 -38.63 8.07 -10.17
N SER A 48 -38.93 6.77 -10.19
CA SER A 48 -40.30 6.29 -10.43
C SER A 48 -41.26 6.61 -9.28
N GLU A 49 -40.74 6.84 -8.08
CA GLU A 49 -41.47 7.37 -6.91
C GLU A 49 -41.59 8.91 -6.90
N GLY A 50 -41.12 9.60 -7.95
CA GLY A 50 -41.31 11.04 -8.16
C GLY A 50 -40.18 11.94 -7.66
N MET A 51 -39.03 11.38 -7.27
CA MET A 51 -37.85 12.18 -6.91
C MET A 51 -37.16 12.73 -8.17
N SER A 52 -36.53 13.90 -8.06
CA SER A 52 -35.70 14.43 -9.14
C SER A 52 -34.43 13.59 -9.34
N VAL A 53 -33.91 13.55 -10.58
CA VAL A 53 -32.70 12.80 -10.96
C VAL A 53 -31.50 13.08 -10.04
N GLY A 54 -31.37 14.33 -9.57
CA GLY A 54 -30.31 14.70 -8.61
C GLY A 54 -30.53 14.14 -7.20
N ALA A 55 -31.76 14.14 -6.71
CA ALA A 55 -32.11 13.66 -5.36
C ALA A 55 -32.21 12.12 -5.28
N ALA A 56 -32.54 11.47 -6.40
CA ALA A 56 -32.63 10.02 -6.49
C ALA A 56 -31.26 9.33 -6.41
N ARG A 57 -30.19 10.03 -6.80
CA ARG A 57 -28.85 9.45 -6.98
C ARG A 57 -28.22 9.02 -5.65
N VAL A 58 -27.74 7.77 -5.60
CA VAL A 58 -26.94 7.23 -4.48
C VAL A 58 -25.52 6.96 -4.96
N ALA A 59 -24.52 7.35 -4.17
CA ALA A 59 -23.13 7.08 -4.50
C ALA A 59 -22.78 5.59 -4.32
N ARG A 60 -21.97 5.05 -5.24
CA ARG A 60 -21.45 3.67 -5.15
C ARG A 60 -20.77 3.38 -3.80
N SER A 61 -20.00 4.34 -3.28
CA SER A 61 -19.32 4.21 -1.99
C SER A 61 -20.32 4.05 -0.83
N THR A 62 -21.43 4.78 -0.88
CA THR A 62 -22.52 4.68 0.11
C THR A 62 -23.19 3.31 0.07
N VAL A 63 -23.39 2.73 -1.12
CA VAL A 63 -23.87 1.34 -1.25
C VAL A 63 -22.84 0.36 -0.74
N PHE A 64 -21.56 0.52 -1.10
CA PHE A 64 -20.47 -0.35 -0.64
C PHE A 64 -20.33 -0.37 0.89
N ASP A 65 -20.49 0.78 1.53
CA ASP A 65 -20.35 0.91 2.98
C ASP A 65 -21.38 0.09 3.77
N VAL A 66 -22.55 -0.21 3.17
CA VAL A 66 -23.59 -1.06 3.78
C VAL A 66 -23.12 -2.51 3.95
N PHE A 67 -22.17 -2.99 3.14
CA PHE A 67 -21.69 -4.38 3.15
C PHE A 67 -20.43 -4.60 4.02
N ARG A 68 -19.93 -3.58 4.72
CA ARG A 68 -18.69 -3.68 5.51
C ARG A 68 -18.97 -4.08 6.96
N PRO A 69 -18.21 -5.00 7.56
CA PRO A 69 -18.45 -5.47 8.93
C PRO A 69 -17.99 -4.51 10.06
N ASP A 70 -17.36 -3.37 9.80
CA ASP A 70 -16.75 -2.54 10.86
C ASP A 70 -17.50 -1.23 11.19
N ARG A 71 -18.83 -1.17 10.99
CA ARG A 71 -19.59 0.10 11.16
C ARG A 71 -20.69 0.00 12.21
N ARG A 72 -20.52 0.75 13.30
CA ARG A 72 -21.50 0.83 14.39
C ARG A 72 -22.84 1.48 14.02
N ARG A 73 -22.97 2.14 12.85
CA ARG A 73 -24.20 2.83 12.41
C ARG A 73 -24.33 2.80 10.88
N VAL A 74 -25.32 2.08 10.37
CA VAL A 74 -25.75 2.10 8.96
C VAL A 74 -27.18 2.62 8.86
N ASN A 75 -27.49 3.31 7.76
CA ASN A 75 -28.83 3.80 7.48
C ASN A 75 -29.77 2.63 7.14
N ALA A 76 -30.75 2.37 8.02
CA ALA A 76 -31.69 1.25 7.88
C ALA A 76 -32.60 1.39 6.65
N ASP A 77 -32.91 2.61 6.23
CA ASP A 77 -33.72 2.86 5.02
C ASP A 77 -32.92 2.52 3.77
N LEU A 78 -31.62 2.81 3.77
CA LEU A 78 -30.72 2.40 2.69
C LEU A 78 -30.56 0.87 2.61
N VAL A 79 -30.53 0.17 3.75
CA VAL A 79 -30.49 -1.31 3.77
C VAL A 79 -31.74 -1.88 3.09
N ARG A 80 -32.93 -1.31 3.37
CA ARG A 80 -34.18 -1.70 2.70
C ARG A 80 -34.06 -1.56 1.18
N GLU A 81 -33.57 -0.41 0.71
CA GLU A 81 -33.42 -0.12 -0.72
C GLU A 81 -32.40 -1.04 -1.41
N VAL A 82 -31.29 -1.37 -0.74
CA VAL A 82 -30.31 -2.33 -1.24
C VAL A 82 -30.93 -3.72 -1.40
N VAL A 83 -31.72 -4.17 -0.42
CA VAL A 83 -32.39 -5.48 -0.48
C VAL A 83 -33.41 -5.52 -1.64
N LEU A 84 -34.20 -4.47 -1.81
CA LEU A 84 -35.12 -4.33 -2.95
C LEU A 84 -34.39 -4.30 -4.30
N ALA A 85 -33.22 -3.67 -4.38
CA ALA A 85 -32.40 -3.62 -5.59
C ALA A 85 -31.74 -4.98 -5.94
N LEU A 86 -31.55 -5.84 -4.93
CA LEU A 86 -31.10 -7.23 -5.08
C LEU A 86 -32.21 -8.18 -5.53
N GLY A 87 -33.46 -7.71 -5.66
CA GLY A 87 -34.58 -8.48 -6.19
C GLY A 87 -35.48 -9.14 -5.14
N GLU A 88 -35.27 -8.83 -3.86
CA GLU A 88 -36.15 -9.26 -2.77
C GLU A 88 -37.47 -8.49 -2.74
N ASP A 89 -38.49 -9.05 -2.08
CA ASP A 89 -39.81 -8.44 -1.95
C ASP A 89 -39.86 -7.39 -0.81
N GLU A 90 -40.96 -6.61 -0.78
CA GLU A 90 -41.14 -5.54 0.22
C GLU A 90 -41.23 -6.10 1.65
N ARG A 91 -41.67 -7.35 1.82
CA ARG A 91 -41.78 -8.02 3.13
C ARG A 91 -40.40 -8.38 3.68
N SER A 92 -39.54 -8.98 2.85
CA SER A 92 -38.13 -9.22 3.12
C SER A 92 -37.43 -7.91 3.44
N ALA A 93 -37.56 -6.89 2.58
CA ALA A 93 -36.90 -5.61 2.77
C ALA A 93 -37.30 -4.91 4.08
N ALA A 94 -38.59 -4.98 4.47
CA ALA A 94 -39.06 -4.49 5.76
C ALA A 94 -38.46 -5.27 6.95
N GLN A 95 -38.29 -6.58 6.82
CA GLN A 95 -37.62 -7.40 7.85
C GLN A 95 -36.14 -7.01 8.01
N TRP A 96 -35.42 -6.79 6.91
CA TRP A 96 -34.03 -6.34 6.91
C TRP A 96 -33.85 -4.95 7.55
N ARG A 97 -34.77 -4.03 7.27
CA ARG A 97 -34.83 -2.72 7.92
C ARG A 97 -35.02 -2.85 9.44
N ARG A 98 -35.97 -3.68 9.90
CA ARG A 98 -36.18 -3.95 11.33
C ARG A 98 -34.94 -4.54 12.00
N ARG A 99 -34.29 -5.51 11.36
CA ARG A 99 -33.02 -6.11 11.84
C ARG A 99 -31.90 -5.08 11.97
N SER A 100 -31.82 -4.14 11.02
CA SER A 100 -30.84 -3.05 11.04
C SER A 100 -31.09 -2.05 12.18
N LEU A 101 -32.36 -1.75 12.47
CA LEU A 101 -32.75 -0.89 13.60
C LEU A 101 -32.47 -1.59 14.94
N ALA A 102 -32.77 -2.88 15.06
CA ALA A 102 -32.46 -3.69 16.25
C ALA A 102 -30.94 -3.73 16.52
N ALA A 103 -30.12 -3.93 15.49
CA ALA A 103 -28.66 -3.93 15.59
C ALA A 103 -28.08 -2.57 16.04
N ARG A 104 -28.77 -1.45 15.76
CA ARG A 104 -28.39 -0.11 16.26
C ARG A 104 -28.70 0.10 17.74
N MET A 105 -29.66 -0.63 18.29
CA MET A 105 -30.12 -0.51 19.68
C MET A 105 -29.46 -1.53 20.61
N ALA A 106 -28.75 -2.53 20.06
CA ALA A 106 -28.04 -3.53 20.83
C ALA A 106 -26.88 -2.90 21.63
N PRO A 107 -26.78 -3.16 22.96
CA PRO A 107 -25.63 -2.76 23.76
C PRO A 107 -24.34 -3.38 23.20
N ALA A 108 -23.22 -2.66 23.32
CA ALA A 108 -21.91 -3.20 22.93
C ALA A 108 -21.67 -4.55 23.65
N PRO A 109 -21.29 -5.63 22.94
CA PRO A 109 -21.03 -6.91 23.57
C PRO A 109 -19.91 -6.75 24.61
N ARG A 110 -20.15 -7.17 25.85
CA ARG A 110 -19.06 -7.44 26.80
C ARG A 110 -18.26 -8.63 26.26
N PRO A 111 -16.92 -8.64 26.36
CA PRO A 111 -16.14 -9.79 25.92
C PRO A 111 -16.49 -10.99 26.80
N ALA A 112 -17.26 -11.94 26.24
CA ALA A 112 -17.53 -13.22 26.85
C ALA A 112 -16.38 -14.20 26.54
N ALA A 113 -15.99 -14.97 27.55
CA ALA A 113 -14.98 -16.02 27.46
C ALA A 113 -15.33 -17.05 26.36
N PRO A 114 -14.34 -17.66 25.69
CA PRO A 114 -14.59 -18.45 24.49
C PRO A 114 -15.11 -19.85 24.84
N ALA A 115 -16.31 -20.18 24.36
CA ALA A 115 -16.77 -21.55 24.18
C ALA A 115 -17.69 -21.66 22.95
N HIS A 116 -17.14 -22.17 21.83
CA HIS A 116 -17.70 -23.28 21.03
C HIS A 116 -16.87 -23.49 19.74
N PRO A 117 -16.54 -24.75 19.38
CA PRO A 117 -15.68 -25.10 18.26
C PRO A 117 -16.49 -25.16 16.96
N GLY A 118 -16.45 -24.08 16.17
CA GLY A 118 -17.05 -24.04 14.84
C GLY A 118 -16.66 -22.82 14.01
N GLY A 119 -16.38 -21.69 14.68
CA GLY A 119 -15.85 -20.47 14.04
C GLY A 119 -14.33 -20.40 13.93
N ALA A 120 -13.59 -21.32 14.56
CA ALA A 120 -12.12 -21.29 14.62
C ALA A 120 -11.46 -21.46 13.24
N HIS A 121 -12.09 -22.18 12.31
CA HIS A 121 -11.50 -22.43 11.00
C HIS A 121 -11.54 -21.17 10.11
N LEU A 122 -12.63 -20.39 10.09
CA LEU A 122 -12.75 -19.17 9.28
C LEU A 122 -12.01 -17.97 9.89
N ALA A 123 -12.03 -17.83 11.23
CA ALA A 123 -11.24 -16.80 11.92
C ALA A 123 -9.73 -17.08 11.84
N GLY A 124 -9.34 -18.37 11.88
CA GLY A 124 -7.95 -18.79 11.67
C GLY A 124 -7.43 -18.51 10.26
N HIS A 125 -8.29 -18.65 9.23
CA HIS A 125 -7.92 -18.32 7.85
C HIS A 125 -7.75 -16.80 7.65
N ALA A 126 -8.66 -15.96 8.15
CA ALA A 126 -8.54 -14.50 8.03
C ALA A 126 -7.37 -13.92 8.86
N ALA A 127 -7.16 -14.43 10.08
CA ALA A 127 -6.00 -14.08 10.90
C ALA A 127 -4.70 -14.57 10.25
N GLY A 128 -4.73 -15.77 9.65
CA GLY A 128 -3.62 -16.36 8.89
C GLY A 128 -3.26 -15.57 7.63
N GLU A 129 -4.25 -15.08 6.87
CA GLU A 129 -4.03 -14.24 5.70
C GLU A 129 -3.41 -12.88 6.06
N GLY A 130 -3.85 -12.27 7.15
CA GLY A 130 -3.27 -11.04 7.68
C GLY A 130 -1.83 -11.24 8.16
N ALA A 131 -1.59 -12.29 8.95
CA ALA A 131 -0.26 -12.64 9.45
C ALA A 131 0.70 -13.01 8.31
N LEU A 132 0.25 -13.78 7.33
CA LEU A 132 1.04 -14.13 6.14
C LEU A 132 1.41 -12.88 5.34
N ARG A 133 0.46 -11.95 5.13
CA ARG A 133 0.75 -10.69 4.44
C ARG A 133 1.83 -9.89 5.18
N VAL A 134 1.73 -9.77 6.50
CA VAL A 134 2.74 -9.09 7.32
C VAL A 134 4.09 -9.81 7.22
N ALA A 135 4.10 -11.14 7.34
CA ALA A 135 5.32 -11.94 7.21
C ALA A 135 5.99 -11.76 5.85
N LEU A 136 5.21 -11.74 4.75
CA LEU A 136 5.71 -11.48 3.41
C LEU A 136 6.27 -10.06 3.25
N ILE A 137 5.61 -9.06 3.84
CA ILE A 137 6.12 -7.68 3.88
C ILE A 137 7.46 -7.64 4.62
N VAL A 138 7.54 -8.24 5.81
CA VAL A 138 8.79 -8.28 6.59
C VAL A 138 9.90 -9.01 5.83
N ALA A 139 9.60 -10.19 5.26
CA ALA A 139 10.55 -10.94 4.45
C ALA A 139 11.03 -10.14 3.24
N LEU A 140 10.15 -9.39 2.58
CA LEU A 140 10.51 -8.49 1.49
C LEU A 140 11.44 -7.36 1.96
N LEU A 141 11.16 -6.72 3.11
CA LEU A 141 12.02 -5.65 3.64
C LEU A 141 13.41 -6.17 4.02
N VAL A 142 13.48 -7.34 4.65
CA VAL A 142 14.75 -8.01 4.98
C VAL A 142 15.50 -8.37 3.69
N GLY A 143 14.82 -8.98 2.71
CA GLY A 143 15.40 -9.32 1.42
C GLY A 143 15.91 -8.09 0.64
N CYS A 144 15.16 -6.99 0.65
CA CYS A 144 15.58 -5.73 0.04
C CYS A 144 16.81 -5.13 0.73
N THR A 145 16.85 -5.19 2.06
CA THR A 145 18.02 -4.72 2.84
C THR A 145 19.25 -5.57 2.50
N GLY A 146 19.10 -6.89 2.45
CA GLY A 146 20.17 -7.81 2.05
C GLY A 146 20.65 -7.58 0.61
N LEU A 147 19.72 -7.31 -0.32
CA LEU A 147 20.05 -7.01 -1.71
C LEU A 147 20.89 -5.72 -1.83
N ASN A 148 20.56 -4.68 -1.06
CA ASN A 148 21.35 -3.46 -1.04
C ASN A 148 22.76 -3.71 -0.50
N LEU A 149 22.89 -4.42 0.62
CA LEU A 149 24.20 -4.75 1.20
C LEU A 149 25.04 -5.62 0.26
N PHE A 150 24.39 -6.56 -0.44
CA PHE A 150 25.04 -7.35 -1.48
C PHE A 150 25.53 -6.48 -2.64
N GLY A 151 24.70 -5.55 -3.13
CA GLY A 151 25.09 -4.58 -4.17
C GLY A 151 26.31 -3.75 -3.76
N ALA A 152 26.29 -3.20 -2.54
CA ALA A 152 27.40 -2.45 -1.97
C ALA A 152 28.69 -3.29 -1.87
N ALA A 153 28.58 -4.55 -1.44
CA ALA A 153 29.72 -5.46 -1.36
C ALA A 153 30.31 -5.78 -2.75
N VAL A 154 29.46 -5.98 -3.76
CA VAL A 154 29.91 -6.19 -5.15
C VAL A 154 30.64 -4.96 -5.67
N VAL A 155 30.09 -3.76 -5.47
CA VAL A 155 30.73 -2.51 -5.89
C VAL A 155 32.11 -2.36 -5.26
N ARG A 156 32.22 -2.56 -3.94
CA ARG A 156 33.50 -2.44 -3.22
C ARG A 156 34.52 -3.51 -3.59
N ARG A 157 34.06 -4.70 -4.01
CA ARG A 157 34.96 -5.80 -4.39
C ARG A 157 35.62 -5.59 -5.76
N TRP A 158 34.98 -4.82 -6.63
CA TRP A 158 35.37 -4.63 -8.03
C TRP A 158 35.60 -3.16 -8.40
N ASP A 159 35.57 -2.25 -7.42
CA ASP A 159 35.73 -0.79 -7.58
C ASP A 159 34.88 -0.24 -8.73
N LEU A 160 33.58 -0.56 -8.72
CA LEU A 160 32.67 -0.15 -9.78
C LEU A 160 32.33 1.35 -9.67
N PRO A 161 32.17 2.08 -10.79
CA PRO A 161 31.77 3.50 -10.79
C PRO A 161 30.24 3.67 -10.64
N VAL A 162 29.62 2.92 -9.72
CA VAL A 162 28.17 2.92 -9.38
C VAL A 162 28.00 2.44 -7.93
N PHE A 163 26.84 2.64 -7.30
CA PHE A 163 26.64 2.30 -5.88
C PHE A 163 25.88 0.98 -5.67
N LEU A 164 24.84 0.71 -6.48
CA LEU A 164 23.97 -0.48 -6.46
C LEU A 164 23.30 -0.80 -5.10
N ASP A 165 23.45 0.07 -4.11
CA ASP A 165 23.01 -0.07 -2.72
C ASP A 165 21.57 0.44 -2.47
N MET A 166 20.85 0.75 -3.55
CA MET A 166 19.47 1.24 -3.50
C MET A 166 18.49 0.38 -4.33
N ILE A 167 18.90 -0.77 -4.86
CA ILE A 167 18.02 -1.65 -5.65
C ILE A 167 16.84 -2.15 -4.80
N GLY A 168 17.13 -2.67 -3.61
CA GLY A 168 16.12 -3.10 -2.64
C GLY A 168 15.30 -1.93 -2.12
N THR A 169 15.93 -0.78 -1.87
CA THR A 169 15.22 0.46 -1.48
C THR A 169 14.15 0.83 -2.49
N ALA A 170 14.53 0.93 -3.77
CA ALA A 170 13.62 1.25 -4.86
C ALA A 170 12.53 0.17 -5.01
N THR A 171 12.90 -1.11 -4.87
CA THR A 171 11.95 -2.24 -4.95
C THR A 171 10.86 -2.11 -3.89
N ALA A 172 11.23 -1.87 -2.63
CA ALA A 172 10.30 -1.65 -1.54
C ALA A 172 9.48 -0.36 -1.73
N ALA A 173 10.11 0.72 -2.22
CA ALA A 173 9.44 1.98 -2.51
C ALA A 173 8.33 1.82 -3.58
N PHE A 174 8.61 1.04 -4.62
CA PHE A 174 7.69 0.75 -5.72
C PHE A 174 6.57 -0.19 -5.26
N ALA A 175 6.91 -1.31 -4.62
CA ALA A 175 5.96 -2.35 -4.22
C ALA A 175 5.05 -1.93 -3.05
N LEU A 176 5.61 -1.28 -2.02
CA LEU A 176 4.92 -1.07 -0.73
C LEU A 176 4.66 0.40 -0.38
N GLY A 177 5.47 1.33 -0.88
CA GLY A 177 5.32 2.76 -0.61
C GLY A 177 6.64 3.45 -0.26
N PRO A 178 6.70 4.79 -0.39
CA PRO A 178 7.91 5.58 -0.14
C PRO A 178 8.52 5.30 1.24
N TRP A 179 7.69 5.20 2.28
CA TRP A 179 8.15 4.99 3.65
C TRP A 179 8.71 3.59 3.93
N TYR A 180 8.27 2.57 3.19
CA TYR A 180 8.86 1.23 3.27
C TYR A 180 10.24 1.22 2.61
N GLY A 181 10.38 1.89 1.46
CA GLY A 181 11.68 2.14 0.86
C GLY A 181 12.59 2.93 1.80
N ALA A 182 12.10 3.99 2.43
CA ALA A 182 12.87 4.80 3.37
C ALA A 182 13.36 3.97 4.56
N LEU A 183 12.51 3.09 5.11
CA LEU A 183 12.91 2.16 6.16
C LEU A 183 14.02 1.21 5.70
N VAL A 184 13.90 0.63 4.50
CA VAL A 184 14.95 -0.23 3.92
C VAL A 184 16.25 0.56 3.74
N GLY A 185 16.20 1.74 3.14
CA GLY A 185 17.39 2.56 2.90
C GLY A 185 18.08 2.98 4.20
N ALA A 186 17.32 3.45 5.19
CA ALA A 186 17.87 3.78 6.49
C ALA A 186 18.51 2.55 7.17
N THR A 187 17.83 1.41 7.14
CA THR A 187 18.35 0.15 7.73
C THR A 187 19.62 -0.31 7.02
N THR A 188 19.66 -0.27 5.69
CA THR A 188 20.84 -0.60 4.88
C THR A 188 22.04 0.24 5.29
N ASN A 189 21.88 1.57 5.39
CA ASN A 189 23.00 2.46 5.71
C ASN A 189 23.46 2.37 7.16
N VAL A 190 22.54 2.14 8.11
CA VAL A 190 22.91 1.87 9.51
C VAL A 190 23.69 0.56 9.64
N LEU A 191 23.23 -0.52 9.00
CA LEU A 191 23.95 -1.79 9.00
C LEU A 191 25.28 -1.70 8.23
N GLY A 192 25.29 -0.99 7.10
CA GLY A 192 26.51 -0.68 6.35
C GLY A 192 27.51 0.11 7.20
N GLY A 193 27.04 1.00 8.06
CA GLY A 193 27.83 1.69 9.08
C GLY A 193 28.67 0.76 9.94
N ILE A 194 28.08 -0.38 10.32
CA ILE A 194 28.68 -1.38 11.19
C ILE A 194 29.60 -2.33 10.41
N ILE A 195 29.19 -2.72 9.20
CA ILE A 195 29.82 -3.81 8.43
C ILE A 195 30.90 -3.29 7.45
N LEU A 196 30.67 -2.12 6.85
CA LEU A 196 31.42 -1.61 5.70
C LEU A 196 32.23 -0.35 6.04
N GLY A 197 31.78 0.43 7.02
CA GLY A 197 32.48 1.61 7.53
C GLY A 197 31.52 2.69 8.03
N PRO A 198 31.91 3.47 9.06
CA PRO A 198 31.02 4.42 9.75
C PRO A 198 30.46 5.52 8.84
N GLU A 199 31.17 5.87 7.77
CA GLU A 199 30.75 6.86 6.77
C GLU A 199 29.39 6.53 6.13
N ASN A 200 29.06 5.25 6.01
CA ASN A 200 27.80 4.79 5.42
C ASN A 200 26.55 5.29 6.15
N VAL A 201 26.65 5.58 7.46
CA VAL A 201 25.49 6.01 8.27
C VAL A 201 24.95 7.35 7.78
N LEU A 202 25.82 8.30 7.41
CA LEU A 202 25.38 9.61 6.93
C LEU A 202 24.75 9.53 5.53
N PHE A 203 25.06 8.50 4.74
CA PHE A 203 24.39 8.27 3.46
C PHE A 203 22.96 7.69 3.61
N ALA A 204 22.51 7.36 4.83
CA ALA A 204 21.12 6.96 5.08
C ALA A 204 20.11 8.01 4.57
N VAL A 205 20.43 9.30 4.74
CA VAL A 205 19.57 10.40 4.28
C VAL A 205 19.53 10.49 2.75
N VAL A 206 20.61 10.12 2.04
CA VAL A 206 20.61 9.97 0.57
C VAL A 206 19.68 8.82 0.16
N ASN A 207 19.78 7.68 0.84
CA ASN A 207 18.98 6.50 0.54
C ASN A 207 17.47 6.74 0.77
N VAL A 208 17.13 7.39 1.90
CA VAL A 208 15.76 7.85 2.23
C VAL A 208 15.24 8.84 1.20
N THR A 209 16.07 9.80 0.77
CA THR A 209 15.68 10.78 -0.26
C THR A 209 15.29 10.07 -1.56
N GLY A 210 16.12 9.15 -2.04
CA GLY A 210 15.81 8.38 -3.24
C GLY A 210 14.54 7.55 -3.10
N ALA A 211 14.35 6.89 -1.95
CA ALA A 211 13.14 6.11 -1.67
C ALA A 211 11.85 6.93 -1.75
N VAL A 212 11.88 8.14 -1.17
CA VAL A 212 10.74 9.06 -1.15
C VAL A 212 10.43 9.54 -2.57
N VAL A 213 11.44 10.01 -3.31
CA VAL A 213 11.26 10.51 -4.68
C VAL A 213 10.78 9.39 -5.61
N TRP A 214 11.39 8.20 -5.56
CA TRP A 214 10.94 7.03 -6.31
C TRP A 214 9.51 6.60 -5.95
N GLY A 215 9.23 6.46 -4.66
CA GLY A 215 7.96 5.93 -4.16
C GLY A 215 6.76 6.81 -4.50
N TYR A 216 6.90 8.14 -4.41
CA TYR A 216 5.86 9.07 -4.87
C TYR A 216 5.87 9.24 -6.40
N GLY A 217 7.05 9.32 -7.01
CA GLY A 217 7.21 9.52 -8.44
C GLY A 217 6.63 8.39 -9.30
N ILE A 218 6.80 7.13 -8.89
CA ILE A 218 6.23 5.99 -9.62
C ILE A 218 4.69 5.95 -9.55
N ARG A 219 4.12 6.47 -8.45
CA ARG A 219 2.66 6.49 -8.23
C ARG A 219 2.00 7.66 -8.96
N ARG A 220 2.66 8.82 -9.01
CA ARG A 220 2.06 10.07 -9.51
C ARG A 220 2.48 10.43 -10.93
N PHE A 221 3.72 10.15 -11.30
CA PHE A 221 4.35 10.68 -12.52
C PHE A 221 4.72 9.62 -13.55
N ALA A 222 5.48 8.59 -13.16
CA ALA A 222 6.04 7.61 -14.10
C ALA A 222 4.98 6.62 -14.60
N ARG A 223 4.19 7.04 -15.60
CA ARG A 223 3.18 6.20 -16.27
C ARG A 223 3.72 5.46 -17.51
N THR A 224 4.87 5.90 -18.02
CA THR A 224 5.52 5.38 -19.23
C THR A 224 7.02 5.21 -19.00
N ILE A 225 7.71 4.43 -19.84
CA ILE A 225 9.16 4.22 -19.72
C ILE A 225 9.95 5.53 -19.84
N PRO A 226 9.67 6.45 -20.79
CA PRO A 226 10.37 7.74 -20.82
C PRO A 226 10.18 8.56 -19.53
N ARG A 227 8.96 8.61 -18.99
CA ARG A 227 8.70 9.28 -17.70
C ARG A 227 9.41 8.57 -16.54
N PHE A 228 9.62 7.26 -16.63
CA PHE A 228 10.40 6.51 -15.66
C PHE A 228 11.90 6.84 -15.76
N VAL A 229 12.45 7.02 -16.96
CA VAL A 229 13.83 7.50 -17.13
C VAL A 229 13.99 8.90 -16.52
N VAL A 230 13.06 9.82 -16.80
CA VAL A 230 13.05 11.16 -16.19
C VAL A 230 12.96 11.08 -14.66
N LEU A 231 12.15 10.17 -14.11
CA LEU A 231 12.08 9.94 -12.67
C LEU A 231 13.45 9.51 -12.11
N ASN A 232 14.16 8.58 -12.75
CA ASN A 232 15.48 8.14 -12.27
C ASN A 232 16.52 9.26 -12.31
N VAL A 233 16.50 10.12 -13.34
CA VAL A 233 17.35 11.31 -13.40
C VAL A 233 17.00 12.30 -12.28
N ALA A 234 15.71 12.52 -12.01
CA ALA A 234 15.28 13.37 -10.91
C ALA A 234 15.71 12.82 -9.53
N VAL A 235 15.65 11.50 -9.36
CA VAL A 235 16.17 10.83 -8.15
C VAL A 235 17.68 11.00 -8.04
N ALA A 236 18.43 10.82 -9.13
CA ALA A 236 19.87 11.02 -9.14
C ALA A 236 20.27 12.44 -8.75
N LEU A 237 19.57 13.45 -9.28
CA LEU A 237 19.77 14.85 -8.91
C LEU A 237 19.46 15.09 -7.43
N ALA A 238 18.29 14.63 -6.94
CA ALA A 238 17.92 14.78 -5.54
C ALA A 238 18.92 14.11 -4.59
N CYS A 239 19.34 12.88 -4.91
CA CYS A 239 20.38 12.18 -4.15
C CYS A 239 21.72 12.92 -4.20
N THR A 240 22.10 13.50 -5.33
CA THR A 240 23.36 14.26 -5.47
C THR A 240 23.34 15.51 -4.60
N PHE A 241 22.25 16.29 -4.61
CA PHE A 241 22.13 17.47 -3.75
C PHE A 241 22.26 17.16 -2.26
N VAL A 242 21.85 15.96 -1.85
CA VAL A 242 21.97 15.50 -0.47
C VAL A 242 23.34 14.88 -0.20
N ALA A 243 23.91 14.14 -1.15
CA ALA A 243 25.17 13.45 -1.00
C ALA A 243 26.37 14.41 -1.05
N VAL A 244 26.32 15.49 -1.83
CA VAL A 244 27.45 16.44 -1.93
C VAL A 244 27.81 17.06 -0.57
N PRO A 245 26.87 17.62 0.22
CA PRO A 245 27.17 18.08 1.58
C PRO A 245 27.75 16.98 2.48
N VAL A 246 27.27 15.74 2.35
CA VAL A 246 27.79 14.59 3.12
C VAL A 246 29.24 14.28 2.72
N ASN A 247 29.54 14.27 1.43
CA ASN A 247 30.91 14.09 0.93
C ASN A 247 31.83 15.20 1.45
N VAL A 248 31.37 16.46 1.42
CA VAL A 248 32.15 17.60 1.92
C VAL A 248 32.42 17.50 3.41
N LEU A 249 31.47 16.99 4.21
CA LEU A 249 31.66 16.75 5.65
C LEU A 249 32.77 15.72 5.93
N TYR A 250 32.96 14.76 5.02
CA TYR A 250 34.06 13.80 5.03
C TYR A 250 35.29 14.25 4.23
N ASP A 251 35.42 15.54 3.94
CA ASP A 251 36.52 16.13 3.15
C ASP A 251 36.71 15.49 1.76
N GLY A 252 35.63 14.98 1.17
CA GLY A 252 35.61 14.27 -0.11
C GLY A 252 35.96 12.79 -0.03
N ASN A 253 36.09 12.21 1.17
CA ASN A 253 36.45 10.81 1.39
C ASN A 253 35.28 10.00 1.98
N GLY A 254 34.21 9.85 1.20
CA GLY A 254 32.99 9.12 1.56
C GLY A 254 33.07 7.59 1.43
N GLY A 255 34.23 7.02 1.10
CA GLY A 255 34.45 5.58 0.96
C GLY A 255 34.05 5.00 -0.40
N HIS A 256 33.96 5.83 -1.44
CA HIS A 256 33.54 5.44 -2.79
C HIS A 256 34.55 5.83 -3.86
N LEU A 257 34.55 5.15 -5.02
CA LEU A 257 35.49 5.43 -6.12
C LEU A 257 35.45 6.89 -6.60
N SER A 258 34.29 7.53 -6.53
CA SER A 258 34.11 8.95 -6.87
C SER A 258 35.03 9.87 -6.07
N ASP A 259 35.48 9.46 -4.88
CA ASP A 259 36.33 10.25 -4.00
C ASP A 259 37.70 10.52 -4.63
N ALA A 260 38.24 9.55 -5.37
CA ALA A 260 39.48 9.74 -6.13
C ALA A 260 39.32 10.81 -7.21
N VAL A 261 38.14 10.86 -7.85
CA VAL A 261 37.80 11.89 -8.85
C VAL A 261 37.63 13.25 -8.17
N ILE A 262 36.97 13.30 -7.01
CA ILE A 262 36.83 14.52 -6.20
C ILE A 262 38.21 15.07 -5.84
N ALA A 263 39.11 14.22 -5.34
CA ALA A 263 40.47 14.60 -4.96
C ALA A 263 41.26 15.15 -6.15
N ALA A 264 41.17 14.50 -7.33
CA ALA A 264 41.87 14.93 -8.54
C ALA A 264 41.37 16.28 -9.08
N MET A 265 40.09 16.61 -8.88
CA MET A 265 39.47 17.85 -9.37
C MET A 265 39.49 18.99 -8.34
N ARG A 266 39.80 18.69 -7.07
CA ARG A 266 39.67 19.62 -5.94
C ARG A 266 40.48 20.90 -6.11
N ASP A 267 41.72 20.79 -6.58
CA ASP A 267 42.63 21.95 -6.72
C ASP A 267 42.20 22.88 -7.87
N ALA A 268 41.53 22.34 -8.90
CA ALA A 268 41.11 23.10 -10.07
C ALA A 268 39.75 23.79 -9.88
N GLU A 269 38.78 23.11 -9.26
CA GLU A 269 37.38 23.57 -9.21
C GLU A 269 36.90 23.93 -7.79
N GLY A 270 37.65 23.54 -6.76
CA GLY A 270 37.22 23.59 -5.37
C GLY A 270 36.37 22.38 -4.95
N LEU A 271 36.36 22.08 -3.65
CA LEU A 271 35.78 20.83 -3.11
C LEU A 271 34.30 20.63 -3.44
N TRP A 272 33.48 21.68 -3.34
CA TRP A 272 32.03 21.59 -3.60
C TRP A 272 31.72 21.28 -5.07
N ALA A 273 32.40 21.97 -5.99
CA ALA A 273 32.23 21.76 -7.42
C ALA A 273 32.75 20.38 -7.83
N ALA A 274 33.95 20.00 -7.36
CA ALA A 274 34.51 18.67 -7.59
C ALA A 274 33.57 17.55 -7.08
N ALA A 275 33.03 17.69 -5.86
CA ALA A 275 32.08 16.74 -5.29
C ALA A 275 30.80 16.60 -6.13
N PHE A 276 30.26 17.72 -6.63
CA PHE A 276 29.09 17.70 -7.48
C PHE A 276 29.38 17.07 -8.86
N SER A 277 30.45 17.51 -9.51
CA SER A 277 30.90 17.04 -10.83
C SER A 277 31.21 15.55 -10.86
N ALA A 278 31.87 15.04 -9.81
CA ALA A 278 32.20 13.62 -9.71
C ALA A 278 30.98 12.75 -9.37
N ASN A 279 30.09 13.22 -8.49
CA ASN A 279 28.99 12.42 -7.99
C ASN A 279 27.81 12.35 -8.97
N LEU A 280 27.49 13.45 -9.67
CA LEU A 280 26.30 13.50 -10.52
C LEU A 280 26.27 12.43 -11.63
N PRO A 281 27.32 12.23 -12.45
CA PRO A 281 27.31 11.22 -13.51
C PRO A 281 27.18 9.80 -12.96
N VAL A 282 27.91 9.50 -11.88
CA VAL A 282 27.85 8.22 -11.17
C VAL A 282 26.44 7.97 -10.65
N SER A 283 25.84 8.97 -9.99
CA SER A 283 24.48 8.90 -9.47
C SER A 283 23.44 8.71 -10.58
N VAL A 284 23.59 9.37 -11.73
CA VAL A 284 22.66 9.18 -12.87
C VAL A 284 22.75 7.75 -13.41
N GLY A 285 23.96 7.25 -13.68
CA GLY A 285 24.15 5.88 -14.18
C GLY A 285 23.58 4.84 -13.20
N ASP A 286 23.92 5.00 -11.92
CA ASP A 286 23.46 4.12 -10.85
C ASP A 286 21.93 4.08 -10.72
N LYS A 287 21.26 5.25 -10.69
CA LYS A 287 19.80 5.32 -10.45
C LYS A 287 19.02 4.80 -11.64
N ILE A 288 19.55 4.93 -12.86
CA ILE A 288 18.96 4.28 -14.04
C ILE A 288 19.02 2.76 -13.88
N ILE A 289 20.21 2.19 -13.62
CA ILE A 289 20.40 0.75 -13.46
C ILE A 289 19.54 0.21 -12.31
N ALA A 290 19.69 0.79 -11.11
CA ALA A 290 18.99 0.35 -9.92
C ALA A 290 17.47 0.50 -10.06
N GLY A 291 17.00 1.60 -10.65
CA GLY A 291 15.59 1.83 -10.91
C GLY A 291 14.97 0.77 -11.82
N PHE A 292 15.64 0.39 -12.92
CA PHE A 292 15.13 -0.66 -13.81
C PHE A 292 15.17 -2.05 -13.18
N LEU A 293 16.23 -2.40 -12.46
CA LEU A 293 16.31 -3.65 -11.72
C LEU A 293 15.20 -3.74 -10.66
N ALA A 294 15.01 -2.67 -9.90
CA ALA A 294 13.96 -2.57 -8.90
C ALA A 294 12.55 -2.66 -9.51
N LEU A 295 12.35 -2.06 -10.69
CA LEU A 295 11.09 -2.15 -11.41
C LEU A 295 10.81 -3.59 -11.88
N ALA A 296 11.84 -4.34 -12.28
CA ALA A 296 11.72 -5.76 -12.60
C ALA A 296 11.36 -6.58 -11.34
N CYS A 297 12.10 -6.41 -10.25
CA CYS A 297 11.80 -7.07 -8.96
C CYS A 297 10.38 -6.78 -8.47
N ALA A 298 9.95 -5.51 -8.50
CA ALA A 298 8.62 -5.10 -8.07
C ALA A 298 7.49 -5.72 -8.91
N ARG A 299 7.73 -5.97 -10.21
CA ARG A 299 6.77 -6.68 -11.07
C ARG A 299 6.66 -8.17 -10.72
N LEU A 300 7.77 -8.83 -10.39
CA LEU A 300 7.76 -10.21 -9.93
C LEU A 300 6.96 -10.39 -8.62
N LEU A 301 6.88 -9.32 -7.81
CA LEU A 301 6.10 -9.28 -6.56
C LEU A 301 4.61 -8.96 -6.77
N GLY A 302 4.21 -8.54 -7.97
CA GLY A 302 2.82 -8.17 -8.30
C GLY A 302 1.74 -9.21 -7.95
N PRO A 303 1.95 -10.52 -8.16
CA PRO A 303 0.98 -11.56 -7.82
C PRO A 303 0.59 -11.60 -6.34
N PHE A 304 1.48 -11.19 -5.43
CA PHE A 304 1.24 -11.25 -3.99
C PHE A 304 0.33 -10.13 -3.45
N ARG A 305 -0.02 -9.12 -4.28
CA ARG A 305 -0.92 -7.99 -3.94
C ARG A 305 -0.71 -7.44 -2.52
N LEU A 306 0.55 -7.22 -2.14
CA LEU A 306 0.94 -6.83 -0.79
C LEU A 306 0.29 -5.50 -0.36
N ARG A 307 0.04 -4.58 -1.31
CA ARG A 307 -0.65 -3.31 -1.07
C ARG A 307 -1.38 -2.78 -2.31
N ASP A 308 -2.56 -2.20 -2.11
CA ASP A 308 -3.29 -1.45 -3.13
C ASP A 308 -3.36 0.06 -2.80
N PRO A 309 -3.48 0.94 -3.81
CA PRO A 309 -3.38 0.65 -5.24
C PRO A 309 -1.92 0.51 -5.73
N GLN A 310 -1.70 -0.41 -6.67
CA GLN A 310 -0.42 -0.60 -7.34
C GLN A 310 -0.11 0.55 -8.33
N PRO A 311 1.17 0.95 -8.50
CA PRO A 311 1.57 1.93 -9.51
C PRO A 311 1.24 1.48 -10.95
N PRO A 312 0.92 2.42 -11.88
CA PRO A 312 0.53 2.08 -13.25
C PRO A 312 1.55 1.24 -14.03
N LEU A 313 2.85 1.46 -13.79
CA LEU A 313 3.92 0.68 -14.45
C LEU A 313 4.03 -0.76 -13.95
N LEU A 314 3.51 -1.08 -12.76
CA LEU A 314 3.47 -2.44 -12.23
C LEU A 314 2.24 -3.23 -12.74
N MET A 315 1.27 -2.54 -13.34
CA MET A 315 0.07 -3.18 -13.87
C MET A 315 0.29 -3.80 -15.27
N PRO A 316 -0.35 -4.95 -15.57
CA PRO A 316 -0.40 -5.52 -16.92
C PRO A 316 -0.89 -4.49 -17.94
N ARG A 317 -0.38 -4.56 -19.19
CA ARG A 317 -0.68 -3.55 -20.23
C ARG A 317 -2.18 -3.31 -20.44
N GLY A 318 -3.02 -4.34 -20.31
CA GLY A 318 -4.48 -4.23 -20.46
C GLY A 318 -5.20 -3.48 -19.33
N ALA A 319 -4.60 -3.34 -18.15
CA ALA A 319 -5.20 -2.67 -17.00
C ALA A 319 -4.85 -1.18 -16.89
N ARG A 320 -3.95 -0.65 -17.74
CA ARG A 320 -3.49 0.75 -17.68
C ARG A 320 -4.48 1.76 -18.28
N GLY A 321 -5.49 1.29 -19.00
CA GLY A 321 -6.45 2.13 -19.73
C GLY A 321 -7.70 2.55 -18.96
N SER A 322 -7.90 2.07 -17.72
CA SER A 322 -9.15 2.29 -16.96
C SER A 322 -9.05 3.31 -15.82
N ALA A 323 -7.93 4.01 -15.67
CA ALA A 323 -7.87 5.14 -14.74
C ALA A 323 -8.72 6.29 -15.30
N PRO A 324 -9.74 6.78 -14.58
CA PRO A 324 -10.58 7.86 -15.09
C PRO A 324 -9.72 9.10 -15.29
N PHE A 325 -9.85 9.69 -16.48
CA PHE A 325 -9.36 11.03 -16.76
C PHE A 325 -10.06 12.01 -15.81
N GLY A 326 -9.33 12.51 -14.81
CA GLY A 326 -9.73 13.64 -13.98
C GLY A 326 -8.73 14.76 -14.19
N GLY A 327 -9.22 15.88 -14.74
CA GLY A 327 -8.49 17.14 -14.87
C GLY A 327 -8.34 17.88 -13.55
#